data_AF-A0A4R4YTM2-F1
#
_entry.id   AF-A0A4R4YTM2-F1
#
_cell.length_a   1.000
_cell.length_b   1.000
_cell.length_c   1.000
_cell.angle_alpha   90.00
_cell.angle_beta   90.00
_cell.angle_gamma   90.00
#
_symmetry.space_group_name_H-M   'P 1'
#
loop_
_entity.id
_entity.type
_entity.pdbx_description
1 polymer ?
#
loop_
_entity_poly.entity_id
_entity_poly.type
_entity_poly.pdbx_seq_one_letter_code
_entity_poly.pdbx_strand_id
1 'polypeptide(L)'
;MPGRARRRTAACPTLDGIVLDTSDDMCGELIFTVFAAIAKFQRQQIVKGTREGLDAARARGRVGGRPRALTSEQIADARILLGAGQTGTAVAAKLRVSRWTLSRALDTASR
;
A
#
# COMPACT_ATOMS: atom_id res chain seq x y z
N MET A 1 -4.23 19.30 43.53
CA MET A 1 -2.92 18.62 43.51
C MET A 1 -2.98 17.50 42.47
N PRO A 2 -2.28 17.59 41.33
CA PRO A 2 -2.41 16.61 40.25
C PRO A 2 -1.67 15.31 40.59
N GLY A 3 -2.36 14.17 40.42
CA GLY A 3 -1.86 12.83 40.72
C GLY A 3 -0.74 12.40 39.78
N ARG A 4 0.33 11.81 40.34
CA ARG A 4 1.43 11.20 39.58
C ARG A 4 0.90 10.02 38.76
N ALA A 5 0.95 10.13 37.44
CA ALA A 5 0.75 9.03 36.52
C ALA A 5 1.84 7.96 36.74
N ARG A 6 1.43 6.77 37.20
CA ARG A 6 2.30 5.59 37.30
C ARG A 6 2.68 5.17 35.87
N ARG A 7 3.97 5.26 35.51
CA ARG A 7 4.51 4.59 34.32
C ARG A 7 4.29 3.08 34.51
N ARG A 8 3.39 2.49 33.73
CA ARG A 8 3.25 1.03 33.65
C ARG A 8 4.36 0.51 32.75
N THR A 9 5.33 -0.20 33.33
CA THR A 9 6.26 -1.06 32.58
C THR A 9 5.44 -2.16 31.93
N ALA A 10 5.48 -2.23 30.59
CA ALA A 10 4.76 -3.24 29.83
C ALA A 10 5.59 -4.52 29.78
N ALA A 11 5.50 -5.34 30.84
CA ALA A 11 5.95 -6.72 30.77
C ALA A 11 4.91 -7.53 29.97
N CYS A 12 5.33 -8.19 28.90
CA CYS A 12 4.49 -9.10 28.11
C CYS A 12 4.89 -10.54 28.46
N PRO A 13 4.22 -11.21 29.41
CA PRO A 13 4.52 -12.60 29.72
C PRO A 13 3.99 -13.50 28.59
N THR A 14 4.87 -14.27 27.96
CA THR A 14 4.48 -15.38 27.07
C THR A 14 4.12 -16.62 27.88
N LEU A 15 3.26 -17.48 27.32
CA LEU A 15 2.62 -18.62 28.00
C LEU A 15 3.60 -19.70 28.50
N ASP A 16 4.87 -19.70 28.04
CA ASP A 16 5.90 -20.69 28.39
C ASP A 16 6.92 -20.21 29.44
N GLY A 17 6.66 -19.09 30.14
CA GLY A 17 7.48 -18.65 31.27
C GLY A 17 8.85 -18.03 30.91
N ILE A 18 9.17 -17.85 29.63
CA ILE A 18 10.32 -17.04 29.21
C ILE A 18 9.90 -15.57 29.32
N VAL A 19 10.26 -14.93 30.44
CA VAL A 19 10.16 -13.48 30.59
C VAL A 19 11.38 -12.86 29.88
N LEU A 20 11.17 -12.33 28.67
CA LEU A 20 12.16 -11.45 28.03
C LEU A 20 12.05 -10.07 28.67
N ASP A 21 12.71 -9.88 29.80
CA ASP A 21 12.81 -8.58 30.45
C ASP A 21 13.92 -7.75 29.79
N THR A 22 13.55 -6.87 28.85
CA THR A 22 14.49 -6.01 28.12
C THR A 22 14.84 -4.72 28.87
N SER A 23 14.46 -4.58 30.14
CA SER A 23 14.45 -3.28 30.81
C SER A 23 15.75 -2.89 31.53
N ASP A 24 16.62 -3.81 31.98
CA ASP A 24 17.76 -3.41 32.81
C ASP A 24 19.08 -4.23 32.69
N ASP A 25 19.17 -5.22 31.78
CA ASP A 25 20.38 -6.07 31.64
C ASP A 25 21.08 -5.93 30.27
N MET A 26 22.41 -5.78 30.26
CA MET A 26 23.23 -5.70 29.02
C MET A 26 23.04 -6.92 28.10
N CYS A 27 22.73 -8.10 28.66
CA CYS A 27 22.39 -9.29 27.89
C CYS A 27 21.03 -9.16 27.18
N GLY A 28 20.04 -8.51 27.79
CA GLY A 28 18.71 -8.31 27.20
C GLY A 28 18.75 -7.41 25.97
N GLU A 29 19.55 -6.33 26.02
CA GLU A 29 19.76 -5.43 24.88
C GLU A 29 20.45 -6.12 23.70
N LEU A 30 21.46 -6.96 23.98
CA LEU A 30 22.17 -7.72 22.95
C LEU A 30 21.24 -8.73 22.26
N ILE A 31 20.49 -9.51 23.05
CA ILE A 31 19.54 -10.50 22.54
C ILE A 31 18.45 -9.81 21.71
N PHE A 32 17.91 -8.70 22.19
CA PHE A 32 16.93 -7.91 21.46
C PHE A 32 17.48 -7.41 20.12
N THR A 33 18.72 -6.91 20.09
CA THR A 33 19.36 -6.40 18.88
C THR A 33 19.59 -7.51 17.85
N VAL A 34 20.02 -8.70 18.30
CA VAL A 34 20.18 -9.87 17.42
C VAL A 34 18.84 -10.29 16.83
N PHE A 35 17.78 -10.40 17.64
CA PHE A 35 16.46 -10.74 17.13
C PHE A 35 15.90 -9.67 16.20
N ALA A 36 16.13 -8.38 16.50
CA ALA A 36 15.75 -7.28 15.61
C ALA A 36 16.48 -7.37 14.25
N ALA A 37 17.77 -7.72 14.26
CA ALA A 37 18.56 -7.91 13.06
C ALA A 37 18.05 -9.09 12.21
N ILE A 38 17.73 -10.22 12.86
CA ILE A 38 17.17 -11.41 12.20
C ILE A 38 15.79 -11.10 11.60
N ALA A 39 14.91 -10.43 12.36
CA ALA A 39 13.59 -10.05 11.89
C ALA A 39 13.68 -9.12 10.66
N LYS A 40 14.63 -8.17 10.68
CA LYS A 40 14.92 -7.30 9.53
C LYS A 40 15.40 -8.09 8.31
N PHE A 41 16.30 -9.04 8.50
CA PHE A 41 16.79 -9.90 7.43
C PHE A 41 15.68 -10.75 6.80
N GLN A 42 14.84 -11.39 7.62
CA GLN A 42 13.71 -12.19 7.14
C GLN A 42 12.71 -11.34 6.34
N ARG A 43 12.39 -10.12 6.83
CA ARG A 43 11.56 -9.18 6.07
C ARG A 43 12.18 -8.86 4.71
N GLN A 44 13.49 -8.63 4.65
CA GLN A 44 14.18 -8.36 3.39
C GLN A 44 14.14 -9.56 2.43
N GLN A 45 14.27 -10.80 2.93
CA GLN A 45 14.12 -11.99 2.10
C GLN A 45 12.71 -12.12 1.51
N ILE A 46 11.66 -11.90 2.30
CA ILE A 46 10.26 -11.93 1.81
C ILE A 46 10.05 -10.89 0.71
N VAL A 47 10.56 -9.67 0.91
CA VAL A 47 10.47 -8.59 -0.09
C VAL A 47 11.20 -8.96 -1.37
N LYS A 48 12.39 -9.58 -1.25
CA LYS A 48 13.16 -10.05 -2.42
C LYS A 48 12.37 -11.08 -3.22
N GLY A 49 11.83 -12.11 -2.57
CA GLY A 49 11.02 -13.13 -3.24
C GLY A 49 9.76 -12.55 -3.90
N THR A 50 9.13 -11.54 -3.28
CA THR A 50 7.97 -10.86 -3.89
C THR A 50 8.35 -10.11 -5.16
N ARG A 51 9.51 -9.45 -5.19
CA ARG A 51 10.01 -8.75 -6.38
C ARG A 51 10.34 -9.71 -7.50
N GLU A 52 11.04 -10.80 -7.20
CA GLU A 52 11.34 -11.87 -8.17
C GLU A 52 10.05 -12.44 -8.77
N GLY A 53 9.01 -12.67 -7.94
CA GLY A 53 7.70 -13.10 -8.41
C GLY A 53 6.99 -12.07 -9.30
N LEU A 54 7.05 -10.78 -8.94
CA LEU A 54 6.49 -9.69 -9.75
C LEU A 54 7.21 -9.57 -11.10
N ASP A 55 8.54 -9.70 -11.11
CA ASP A 55 9.33 -9.62 -12.34
C ASP A 55 9.07 -10.81 -13.25
N ALA A 56 8.95 -12.03 -12.69
CA ALA A 56 8.52 -13.21 -13.42
C ALA A 56 7.09 -13.07 -13.97
N ALA A 57 6.18 -12.41 -13.24
CA ALA A 57 4.81 -12.15 -13.72
C ALA A 57 4.78 -11.09 -14.83
N ARG A 58 5.60 -10.03 -14.71
CA ARG A 58 5.77 -9.00 -15.75
C ARG A 58 6.37 -9.58 -17.03
N ALA A 59 7.35 -10.47 -16.92
CA ALA A 59 7.93 -11.18 -18.06
C ALA A 59 6.89 -12.02 -18.82
N ARG A 60 5.86 -12.53 -18.12
CA ARG A 60 4.70 -13.21 -18.71
C ARG A 60 3.62 -12.23 -19.24
N GLY A 61 3.87 -10.93 -19.23
CA GLY A 61 2.96 -9.90 -19.74
C GLY A 61 1.87 -9.44 -18.75
N ARG A 62 1.92 -9.83 -17.47
CA ARG A 62 0.95 -9.33 -16.49
C ARG A 62 1.26 -7.89 -16.11
N VAL A 63 0.34 -6.99 -16.45
CA VAL A 63 0.35 -5.60 -15.96
C VAL A 63 -0.36 -5.57 -14.61
N GLY A 64 0.41 -5.53 -13.53
CA GLY A 64 -0.13 -5.44 -12.16
C GLY A 64 -0.82 -4.09 -11.88
N GLY A 65 -1.36 -3.94 -10.66
CA GLY A 65 -2.02 -2.72 -10.21
C GLY A 65 -3.54 -2.72 -10.37
N ARG A 66 -4.18 -1.57 -10.09
CA ARG A 66 -5.63 -1.41 -10.21
C ARG A 66 -6.02 -1.26 -11.70
N PRO A 67 -6.99 -2.03 -12.22
CA PRO A 67 -7.43 -1.89 -13.60
C PRO A 67 -7.99 -0.48 -13.84
N ARG A 68 -7.83 0.02 -15.07
CA ARG A 68 -8.41 1.30 -15.48
C ARG A 68 -9.93 1.21 -15.40
N ALA A 69 -10.57 2.26 -14.89
CA ALA A 69 -12.02 2.33 -14.75
C ALA A 69 -12.75 2.56 -16.08
N LEU A 70 -12.05 3.08 -17.09
CA LEU A 70 -12.57 3.31 -18.44
C LEU A 70 -11.75 2.52 -19.46
N THR A 71 -12.43 1.94 -20.44
CA THR A 71 -11.80 1.29 -21.60
C THR A 71 -11.30 2.33 -22.60
N SER A 72 -10.43 1.92 -23.54
CA SER A 72 -9.96 2.78 -24.64
C SER A 72 -11.11 3.31 -25.50
N GLU A 73 -12.11 2.47 -25.77
CA GLU A 73 -13.32 2.82 -26.52
C GLU A 73 -14.12 3.91 -25.79
N GLN A 74 -14.36 3.74 -24.49
CA GLN A 74 -15.07 4.74 -23.68
C GLN A 74 -14.35 6.09 -23.62
N ILE A 75 -13.02 6.09 -23.68
CA ILE A 75 -12.22 7.32 -23.75
C ILE A 75 -12.39 7.99 -25.12
N ALA A 76 -12.45 7.22 -26.21
CA ALA A 76 -12.71 7.74 -27.54
C ALA A 76 -14.12 8.35 -27.63
N ASP A 77 -15.13 7.64 -27.14
CA ASP A 77 -16.52 8.12 -27.08
C ASP A 77 -16.63 9.40 -26.24
N ALA A 78 -15.93 9.45 -25.10
CA ALA A 78 -15.89 10.65 -24.26
C ALA A 78 -15.30 11.85 -25.02
N ARG A 79 -14.24 11.65 -25.82
CA ARG A 79 -13.64 12.72 -26.64
C ARG A 79 -14.61 13.22 -27.72
N ILE A 80 -15.34 12.33 -28.37
CA ILE A 80 -16.36 12.68 -29.38
C ILE A 80 -17.48 13.50 -28.73
N LEU A 81 -18.00 13.05 -27.58
CA LEU A 81 -19.08 13.74 -26.87
C LEU A 81 -18.65 15.14 -26.37
N LEU A 82 -17.41 15.28 -25.93
CA LEU A 82 -16.83 16.57 -25.55
C LEU A 82 -16.63 17.49 -26.76
N GLY A 83 -16.18 16.95 -27.91
CA GLY A 83 -16.07 17.69 -29.16
C GLY A 83 -17.42 18.16 -29.72
N ALA A 84 -18.49 17.40 -29.45
CA ALA A 84 -19.87 17.78 -29.75
C ALA A 84 -20.45 18.84 -28.78
N GLY A 85 -19.64 19.37 -27.85
CA GLY A 85 -20.03 20.45 -26.95
C GLY A 85 -20.77 20.01 -25.68
N GLN A 86 -20.83 18.71 -25.34
CA GLN A 86 -21.42 18.28 -24.08
C GLN A 86 -20.53 18.64 -22.88
N THR A 87 -21.16 18.93 -21.74
CA THR A 87 -20.43 19.22 -20.50
C THR A 87 -19.78 17.95 -19.95
N GLY A 88 -18.57 18.07 -19.41
CA GLY A 88 -17.85 16.93 -18.84
C GLY A 88 -18.59 16.23 -17.69
N THR A 89 -19.50 16.92 -16.99
CA THR A 89 -20.39 16.32 -15.99
C THR A 89 -21.44 15.40 -16.61
N ALA A 90 -22.06 15.82 -17.73
CA ALA A 90 -23.02 15.01 -18.46
C ALA A 90 -22.36 13.76 -19.07
N VAL A 91 -21.17 13.89 -19.63
CA VAL A 91 -20.40 12.76 -20.18
C VAL A 91 -20.01 11.77 -19.08
N ALA A 92 -19.53 12.25 -17.93
CA ALA A 92 -19.17 11.40 -16.79
C ALA A 92 -20.39 10.64 -16.24
N ALA A 93 -21.56 11.29 -16.16
CA ALA A 93 -22.80 10.66 -15.74
C ALA A 93 -23.24 9.55 -16.70
N LYS A 94 -23.15 9.78 -18.02
CA LYS A 94 -23.45 8.76 -19.04
C LYS A 94 -22.55 7.52 -18.93
N LEU A 95 -21.27 7.74 -18.66
CA LEU A 95 -20.28 6.67 -18.48
C LEU A 95 -20.28 6.07 -17.05
N ARG A 96 -21.18 6.53 -16.16
CA ARG A 96 -21.28 6.11 -14.75
C ARG A 96 -19.96 6.20 -13.97
N VAL A 97 -19.15 7.21 -14.28
CA VAL A 97 -17.90 7.50 -13.57
C VAL A 97 -17.94 8.88 -12.92
N SER A 98 -17.09 9.09 -11.92
CA SER A 98 -16.93 10.43 -11.37
C SER A 98 -16.27 11.36 -12.40
N ARG A 99 -16.58 12.67 -12.32
CA ARG A 99 -15.91 13.70 -13.14
C ARG A 99 -14.38 13.62 -13.01
N TRP A 100 -13.88 13.33 -11.80
CA TRP A 100 -12.45 13.17 -11.54
C TRP A 100 -11.84 11.98 -12.28
N THR A 101 -12.54 10.86 -12.34
CA THR A 101 -12.11 9.68 -13.11
C THR A 101 -12.05 10.00 -14.61
N LEU A 102 -13.06 10.69 -15.15
CA LEU A 102 -13.08 11.12 -16.55
C LEU A 102 -11.89 12.04 -16.88
N SER A 103 -11.69 13.09 -16.07
CA SER A 103 -10.59 14.04 -16.27
C SER A 103 -9.22 13.36 -16.19
N ARG A 104 -9.01 12.47 -15.21
CA ARG A 104 -7.76 11.71 -15.09
C ARG A 104 -7.52 10.79 -16.28
N ALA A 105 -8.56 10.13 -16.78
CA ALA A 105 -8.45 9.25 -17.92
C ALA A 105 -8.09 10.01 -19.21
N LEU A 106 -8.65 11.20 -19.41
CA LEU A 106 -8.33 12.06 -20.56
C LEU A 106 -6.88 12.57 -20.50
N ASP A 107 -6.42 13.03 -19.33
CA ASP A 107 -5.05 13.49 -19.10
C ASP A 107 -4.01 12.37 -19.26
N THR A 108 -4.31 11.19 -18.70
CA THR A 108 -3.45 10.00 -18.85
C THR A 108 -3.38 9.52 -20.30
N ALA A 109 -4.44 9.76 -21.09
CA ALA A 109 -4.49 9.38 -22.50
C ALA A 109 -3.89 10.44 -23.45
N SER A 110 -3.53 11.63 -22.95
CA SER A 110 -2.77 12.65 -23.68
C SER A 110 -1.26 12.61 -23.39
N ARG A 111 -0.84 11.74 -22.47
CA ARG A 111 0.52 11.59 -22.01
C ARG A 111 1.13 10.31 -22.58
#